data_AF-H9V6M7-F1
#
_entry.id   AF-H9V6M7-F1
#
_cell.length_a   1.000
_cell.length_b   1.000
_cell.length_c   1.000
_cell.angle_alpha   90.00
_cell.angle_beta   90.00
_cell.angle_gamma   90.00
#
_symmetry.space_group_name_H-M   'P 1'
#
loop_
_entity.id
_entity.type
_entity.pdbx_description
1 polymer ?
#
loop_
_entity_poly.entity_id
_entity_poly.type
_entity_poly.pdbx_seq_one_letter_code
_entity_poly.pdbx_strand_id
1 'polypeptide(L)'
;SWARLCTEDWHMPNGMCVPAGTTAMVNMWSITHDPDIWEQPQQFRPERFLPSEGGQHVDVRGNDLRLAPFGAGRRVCPGKALGLRTVHLWVAKLLHHYTWVPSPNKPVDLTEILKLSCEMATPLTAIPSTRVPELST
;
A
#
# COMPACT_ATOMS: atom_id res chain seq x y z
N SER A 1 2.15 8.67 2.35
CA SER A 1 2.07 10.12 2.12
C SER A 1 3.43 10.75 2.32
N TRP A 2 3.69 11.91 1.70
CA TRP A 2 4.93 12.67 1.91
C TRP A 2 4.67 14.16 1.78
N ALA A 3 5.47 14.97 2.48
CA ALA A 3 5.34 16.43 2.46
C ALA A 3 6.57 17.12 1.86
N ARG A 4 6.37 18.31 1.31
CA ARG A 4 7.42 19.19 0.81
C ARG A 4 7.13 20.62 1.26
N LEU A 5 8.18 21.31 1.68
CA LEU A 5 8.12 22.75 1.91
C LEU A 5 8.26 23.45 0.55
N CYS A 6 7.31 24.33 0.25
CA CYS A 6 7.37 25.24 -0.88
C CYS A 6 8.38 26.34 -0.54
N THR A 7 9.48 26.45 -1.28
CA THR A 7 10.55 27.42 -0.99
C THR A 7 10.39 28.76 -1.70
N GLU A 8 9.54 28.79 -2.71
CA GLU A 8 9.20 29.94 -3.55
C GLU A 8 7.72 29.84 -3.93
N ASP A 9 7.09 30.96 -4.26
CA ASP A 9 5.68 30.94 -4.70
C ASP A 9 5.54 30.07 -5.96
N TRP A 10 4.64 29.09 -5.90
CA TRP A 10 4.40 28.16 -7.00
C TRP A 10 3.03 28.37 -7.61
N HIS A 11 3.00 28.72 -8.90
CA HIS A 11 1.76 28.87 -9.66
C HIS A 11 1.37 27.56 -10.35
N MET A 12 0.19 27.06 -10.04
CA MET A 12 -0.38 25.87 -10.66
C MET A 12 -1.06 26.22 -11.98
N PRO A 13 -1.11 25.29 -12.96
CA PRO A 13 -1.75 25.53 -14.26
C PRO A 13 -3.24 25.91 -14.19
N ASN A 14 -3.92 25.57 -13.09
CA ASN A 14 -5.33 25.91 -12.85
C ASN A 14 -5.52 27.32 -12.24
N GLY A 15 -4.47 28.14 -12.17
CA GLY A 15 -4.51 29.51 -11.65
C GLY A 15 -4.35 29.63 -10.13
N MET A 16 -4.20 28.53 -9.41
CA MET A 16 -3.93 28.54 -7.97
C MET A 16 -2.46 28.91 -7.69
N CYS A 17 -2.21 29.59 -6.57
CA CYS A 17 -0.87 29.84 -6.06
C CYS A 17 -0.66 29.08 -4.74
N VAL A 18 0.48 28.41 -4.61
CA VAL A 18 0.98 27.85 -3.36
C VAL A 18 2.11 28.75 -2.87
N PRO A 19 1.90 29.57 -1.83
CA PRO A 19 2.91 30.52 -1.36
C PRO A 19 4.16 29.83 -0.79
N ALA A 20 5.29 30.50 -0.90
CA ALA A 20 6.51 30.14 -0.21
C ALA A 20 6.25 30.00 1.31
N GLY A 21 6.89 29.01 1.92
CA GLY A 21 6.66 28.63 3.33
C GLY A 21 5.51 27.63 3.53
N THR A 22 4.70 27.35 2.51
CA THR A 22 3.62 26.34 2.62
C THR A 22 4.19 24.93 2.64
N THR A 23 3.79 24.10 3.61
CA THR A 23 4.07 22.66 3.56
C THR A 23 2.94 21.94 2.84
N ALA A 24 3.20 21.53 1.59
CA ALA A 24 2.26 20.74 0.79
C ALA A 24 2.46 19.24 1.06
N MET A 25 1.36 18.50 1.19
CA MET A 25 1.37 17.05 1.44
C MET A 25 0.64 16.28 0.35
N VAL A 26 1.27 15.23 -0.17
CA VAL A 26 0.59 14.24 -1.01
C VAL A 26 -0.17 13.28 -0.11
N ASN A 27 -1.50 13.33 -0.20
CA ASN A 27 -2.39 12.42 0.53
C ASN A 27 -2.58 11.11 -0.25
N MET A 28 -1.65 10.17 -0.06
CA MET A 28 -1.70 8.88 -0.74
C MET A 28 -2.93 8.06 -0.33
N TRP A 29 -3.37 8.16 0.93
CA TRP A 29 -4.57 7.46 1.40
C TRP A 29 -5.82 7.88 0.62
N SER A 30 -5.99 9.18 0.39
CA SER A 30 -7.11 9.69 -0.41
C SER A 30 -7.03 9.20 -1.86
N ILE A 31 -5.84 9.19 -2.47
CA ILE A 31 -5.64 8.73 -3.85
C ILE A 31 -5.95 7.23 -3.98
N THR A 32 -5.54 6.41 -3.02
CA THR A 32 -5.81 4.96 -3.05
C THR A 32 -7.26 4.61 -2.70
N HIS A 33 -8.02 5.56 -2.18
CA HIS A 33 -9.44 5.40 -1.86
C HIS A 33 -10.39 6.21 -2.75
N ASP A 34 -9.85 6.83 -3.81
CA ASP A 34 -10.62 7.63 -4.76
C ASP A 34 -11.45 6.71 -5.70
N PRO A 35 -12.79 6.79 -5.69
CA PRO A 35 -13.64 5.97 -6.55
C PRO A 35 -13.51 6.30 -8.04
N ASP A 36 -13.00 7.48 -8.41
CA ASP A 36 -12.76 7.85 -9.81
C ASP A 36 -11.50 7.16 -10.37
N ILE A 37 -10.60 6.72 -9.49
CA ILE A 37 -9.37 6.00 -9.85
C ILE A 37 -9.54 4.49 -9.64
N TRP A 38 -10.20 4.09 -8.55
CA TRP A 38 -10.30 2.71 -8.09
C TRP A 38 -11.75 2.28 -7.95
N GLU A 39 -12.16 1.26 -8.71
CA GLU A 39 -13.46 0.64 -8.52
C GLU A 39 -13.55 -0.02 -7.13
N GLN A 40 -14.63 0.26 -6.39
CA GLN A 40 -14.86 -0.26 -5.03
C GLN A 40 -13.61 -0.13 -4.13
N PRO A 41 -13.15 1.10 -3.84
CA PRO A 41 -11.86 1.34 -3.18
C PRO A 41 -11.77 0.76 -1.77
N GLN A 42 -12.93 0.60 -1.10
CA GLN A 42 -13.04 0.09 0.26
C GLN A 42 -13.00 -1.45 0.35
N GLN A 43 -13.02 -2.16 -0.79
CA GLN A 43 -12.99 -3.61 -0.81
C GLN A 43 -11.57 -4.12 -1.08
N PHE A 44 -11.13 -5.11 -0.28
CA PHE A 44 -9.93 -5.87 -0.59
C PHE A 44 -10.17 -6.75 -1.82
N ARG A 45 -9.69 -6.31 -2.99
CA ARG A 45 -9.82 -7.01 -4.28
C ARG A 45 -8.47 -7.08 -5.00
N PRO A 46 -7.61 -8.08 -4.70
CA PRO A 46 -6.30 -8.24 -5.34
C PRO A 46 -6.35 -8.32 -6.86
N GLU A 47 -7.43 -8.86 -7.41
CA GLU A 47 -7.66 -9.11 -8.83
C GLU A 47 -7.63 -7.81 -9.64
N ARG A 48 -7.89 -6.65 -9.00
CA ARG A 48 -7.80 -5.33 -9.64
C ARG A 48 -6.40 -5.00 -10.17
N PHE A 49 -5.38 -5.72 -9.70
CA PHE A 49 -3.99 -5.56 -10.13
C PHE A 49 -3.52 -6.67 -11.09
N LEU A 50 -4.41 -7.58 -11.50
CA LEU A 50 -4.11 -8.71 -12.37
C LEU A 50 -4.69 -8.46 -13.79
N PRO A 51 -3.87 -8.09 -14.78
CA PRO A 51 -4.35 -7.86 -16.14
C PRO A 51 -5.04 -9.08 -16.77
N SER A 52 -4.65 -10.29 -16.38
CA SER A 52 -5.27 -11.54 -16.82
C SER A 52 -6.72 -11.72 -16.36
N GLU A 53 -7.14 -10.98 -15.34
CA GLU A 53 -8.49 -11.05 -14.75
C GLU A 53 -9.28 -9.75 -14.98
N GLY A 54 -8.86 -8.93 -15.96
CA GLY A 54 -9.49 -7.65 -16.27
C GLY A 54 -9.08 -6.50 -15.34
N GLY A 55 -8.08 -6.72 -14.48
CA GLY A 55 -7.47 -5.68 -13.65
C GLY A 55 -6.62 -4.70 -14.45
N GLN A 56 -6.16 -3.64 -13.76
CA GLN A 56 -5.31 -2.62 -14.35
C GLN A 56 -3.83 -2.92 -14.10
N HIS A 57 -2.98 -2.62 -15.07
CA HIS A 57 -1.54 -2.64 -14.86
C HIS A 57 -1.12 -1.41 -14.03
N VAL A 58 -0.68 -1.64 -12.79
CA VAL A 58 -0.24 -0.60 -11.85
C VAL A 58 1.20 -0.89 -11.46
N ASP A 59 2.12 -0.04 -11.91
CA ASP A 59 3.54 -0.25 -11.64
C ASP A 59 4.03 0.54 -10.42
N VAL A 60 4.05 -0.14 -9.28
CA VAL A 60 4.62 0.40 -8.02
C VAL A 60 6.14 0.60 -8.10
N ARG A 61 6.82 0.05 -9.13
CA ARG A 61 8.27 0.24 -9.36
C ARG A 61 8.58 1.50 -10.16
N GLY A 62 7.66 1.93 -11.01
CA GLY A 62 7.79 3.10 -11.86
C GLY A 62 7.29 4.39 -11.21
N ASN A 63 6.67 5.23 -12.05
CA ASN A 63 6.19 6.57 -11.74
C ASN A 63 4.65 6.67 -11.74
N ASP A 64 3.94 5.55 -11.63
CA ASP A 64 2.48 5.57 -11.54
C ASP A 64 2.04 6.13 -10.18
N LEU A 65 1.51 7.35 -10.17
CA LEU A 65 1.13 8.05 -8.96
C LEU A 65 -0.22 7.62 -8.40
N ARG A 66 -0.98 6.77 -9.12
CA ARG A 66 -2.23 6.20 -8.59
C ARG A 66 -1.93 5.32 -7.37
N LEU A 67 -0.74 4.70 -7.32
CA LEU A 67 -0.26 3.93 -6.17
C LEU A 67 1.25 4.05 -6.03
N ALA A 68 1.71 4.94 -5.13
CA ALA A 68 3.13 5.16 -4.86
C ALA A 68 3.50 4.94 -3.38
N PRO A 69 3.55 3.68 -2.90
CA PRO A 69 3.82 3.36 -1.49
C PRO A 69 5.22 3.75 -1.03
N PHE A 70 6.15 3.95 -1.96
CA PHE A 70 7.54 4.35 -1.70
C PHE A 70 7.82 5.82 -2.04
N GLY A 71 6.79 6.61 -2.34
CA GLY A 71 6.94 7.96 -2.89
C GLY A 71 7.43 7.96 -4.34
N ALA A 72 7.74 9.16 -4.84
CA ALA A 72 8.17 9.38 -6.23
C ALA A 72 9.24 10.49 -6.34
N GLY A 73 9.89 10.55 -7.51
CA GLY A 73 10.88 11.56 -7.84
C GLY A 73 12.20 11.43 -7.06
N ARG A 74 12.92 12.54 -6.90
CA ARG A 74 14.29 12.59 -6.33
C ARG A 74 14.41 12.11 -4.87
N ARG A 75 13.29 11.95 -4.17
CA ARG A 75 13.21 11.55 -2.76
C ARG A 75 12.40 10.26 -2.57
N VAL A 76 12.32 9.45 -3.63
CA VAL A 76 11.76 8.08 -3.55
C VAL A 76 12.54 7.28 -2.51
N CYS A 77 11.84 6.40 -1.78
CA CYS A 77 12.44 5.59 -0.73
C CYS A 77 13.61 4.75 -1.31
N PRO A 78 14.84 4.89 -0.78
CA PRO A 78 15.97 4.09 -1.24
C PRO A 78 15.80 2.60 -0.94
N GLY A 79 14.97 2.26 0.06
CA GLY A 79 14.63 0.87 0.43
C GLY A 79 13.58 0.21 -0.48
N LYS A 80 13.08 0.87 -1.52
CA LYS A 80 12.00 0.38 -2.41
C LYS A 80 12.23 -1.04 -2.93
N ALA A 81 13.41 -1.29 -3.50
CA ALA A 81 13.74 -2.59 -4.06
C ALA A 81 13.82 -3.69 -2.98
N LEU A 82 14.43 -3.37 -1.83
CA LEU A 82 14.53 -4.29 -0.70
C LEU A 82 13.16 -4.60 -0.12
N GLY A 83 12.34 -3.58 0.17
CA GLY A 83 11.01 -3.73 0.74
C GLY A 83 10.11 -4.62 -0.11
N LEU A 84 10.08 -4.39 -1.43
CA LEU A 84 9.32 -5.25 -2.35
C LEU A 84 9.83 -6.70 -2.33
N ARG A 85 11.15 -6.93 -2.38
CA ARG A 85 11.71 -8.29 -2.35
C ARG A 85 11.39 -9.00 -1.03
N THR A 86 11.52 -8.30 0.09
CA THR A 86 11.23 -8.85 1.43
C THR A 86 9.77 -9.25 1.57
N VAL A 87 8.84 -8.37 1.20
CA VAL A 87 7.39 -8.67 1.30
C VAL A 87 7.02 -9.85 0.40
N HIS A 88 7.48 -9.89 -0.85
CA HIS A 88 7.23 -11.03 -1.73
C HIS A 88 7.78 -12.33 -1.15
N LEU A 89 9.01 -12.32 -0.62
CA LEU A 89 9.62 -13.50 -0.02
C LEU A 89 8.85 -13.99 1.21
N TRP A 90 8.45 -13.08 2.09
CA TRP A 90 7.67 -13.42 3.28
C TRP A 90 6.32 -14.00 2.92
N VAL A 91 5.55 -13.34 2.04
CA VAL A 91 4.25 -13.84 1.59
C VAL A 91 4.40 -15.21 0.93
N ALA A 92 5.38 -15.39 0.03
CA ALA A 92 5.64 -16.67 -0.61
C ALA A 92 5.96 -17.78 0.41
N LYS A 93 6.84 -17.51 1.39
CA LYS A 93 7.16 -18.48 2.44
C LYS A 93 5.95 -18.81 3.31
N LEU A 94 5.19 -17.80 3.75
CA LEU A 94 4.02 -18.00 4.60
C LEU A 94 2.94 -18.84 3.90
N LEU A 95 2.70 -18.60 2.61
CA LEU A 95 1.72 -19.36 1.81
C LEU A 95 2.22 -20.75 1.38
N HIS A 96 3.55 -20.91 1.25
CA HIS A 96 4.15 -22.20 0.97
C HIS A 96 4.04 -23.15 2.17
N HIS A 97 4.36 -22.66 3.37
CA HIS A 97 4.43 -23.50 4.58
C HIS A 97 3.10 -23.67 5.31
N TYR A 98 2.17 -22.71 5.20
CA TYR A 98 0.94 -22.70 6.00
C TYR A 98 -0.30 -22.48 5.16
N THR A 99 -1.37 -23.16 5.56
CA THR A 99 -2.75 -22.79 5.26
C THR A 99 -3.26 -21.92 6.40
N TRP A 100 -3.83 -20.75 6.09
CA TRP A 100 -4.28 -19.78 7.08
C TRP A 100 -5.79 -19.90 7.28
N VAL A 101 -6.21 -20.04 8.54
CA VAL A 101 -7.63 -20.11 8.92
C VAL A 101 -7.98 -18.87 9.75
N PRO A 102 -9.16 -18.26 9.55
CA PRO A 102 -9.62 -17.15 10.38
C PRO A 102 -9.65 -17.53 11.86
N SER A 103 -9.31 -16.56 12.72
CA SER A 103 -9.51 -16.74 14.16
C SER A 103 -11.02 -16.77 14.46
N PRO A 104 -11.56 -17.80 15.12
CA PRO A 104 -12.99 -17.92 15.38
C PRO A 104 -13.55 -16.79 16.26
N ASN A 105 -12.70 -16.21 17.11
CA ASN A 105 -13.10 -15.19 18.09
C ASN A 105 -12.75 -13.76 17.66
N LYS A 106 -12.04 -13.59 16.54
CA LYS A 106 -11.56 -12.29 16.06
C LYS A 106 -11.67 -12.23 14.54
N PRO A 107 -12.82 -11.79 13.99
CA PRO A 107 -12.95 -11.58 12.56
C PRO A 107 -11.95 -10.52 12.08
N VAL A 108 -11.64 -10.55 10.78
CA VAL A 108 -10.78 -9.54 10.16
C VAL A 108 -11.51 -8.20 10.18
N ASP A 109 -10.97 -7.25 10.92
CA ASP A 109 -11.40 -5.86 10.91
C ASP A 109 -10.35 -5.01 10.18
N LEU A 110 -10.76 -4.43 9.06
CA LEU A 110 -9.91 -3.59 8.20
C LEU A 110 -9.93 -2.12 8.62
N THR A 111 -10.57 -1.77 9.74
CA THR A 111 -10.55 -0.40 10.27
C THR A 111 -9.11 0.06 10.47
N GLU A 112 -8.81 1.27 10.02
CA GLU A 112 -7.46 1.82 10.01
C GLU A 112 -7.29 2.88 11.10
N ILE A 113 -6.06 3.03 11.59
CA ILE A 113 -5.64 4.13 12.46
C ILE A 113 -4.35 4.74 11.92
N LEU A 114 -4.30 6.07 11.89
CA LEU A 114 -3.08 6.79 11.52
C LEU A 114 -2.19 6.94 12.76
N LYS A 115 -1.03 6.29 12.75
CA LYS A 115 0.06 6.50 13.73
C LYS A 115 1.31 6.97 12.99
N LEU A 116 2.41 6.21 13.07
CA LEU A 116 3.60 6.44 12.23
C LEU A 116 3.31 6.09 10.76
N SER A 117 2.48 5.06 10.54
CA SER A 117 1.90 4.71 9.23
C SER A 117 0.39 4.49 9.37
N CYS A 118 -0.28 4.23 8.24
CA CYS A 118 -1.63 3.67 8.27
C CYS A 118 -1.51 2.21 8.75
N GLU A 119 -2.07 1.93 9.91
CA GLU A 119 -2.03 0.61 10.56
C GLU A 119 -3.46 0.06 10.73
N MET A 120 -3.60 -1.25 10.88
CA MET A 120 -4.86 -1.83 11.36
C MET A 120 -5.14 -1.34 12.78
N ALA A 121 -6.34 -0.83 13.03
CA ALA A 121 -6.78 -0.37 14.35
C ALA A 121 -6.81 -1.53 15.35
N THR A 122 -7.19 -2.72 14.89
CA THR A 122 -7.14 -3.97 15.65
C THR A 122 -6.14 -4.94 15.04
N PRO A 123 -5.20 -5.52 15.81
CA PRO A 123 -4.26 -6.50 15.28
C PRO A 123 -4.95 -7.73 14.66
N LEU A 124 -4.52 -8.09 13.45
CA LEU A 124 -4.98 -9.30 12.77
C LEU A 124 -4.58 -10.56 13.57
N THR A 125 -5.52 -11.48 13.74
CA THR A 125 -5.27 -12.79 14.35
C THR A 125 -5.69 -13.88 13.37
N ALA A 126 -4.79 -14.83 13.09
CA ALA A 126 -5.06 -15.97 12.23
C ALA A 126 -4.36 -17.21 12.78
N ILE A 127 -4.87 -18.39 12.42
CA ILE A 127 -4.32 -19.68 12.86
C ILE A 127 -3.58 -20.30 11.67
N PRO A 128 -2.24 -20.46 11.73
CA PRO A 128 -1.50 -21.19 10.72
C PRO A 128 -1.65 -22.70 10.94
N SER A 129 -2.01 -23.42 9.87
CA SER A 129 -1.98 -24.88 9.82
C SER A 129 -0.87 -25.32 8.85
N THR A 130 0.04 -26.17 9.31
CA THR A 130 1.17 -26.63 8.50
C THR A 130 0.69 -27.35 7.24
N ARG A 131 1.10 -26.84 6.07
CA ARG A 131 0.74 -27.38 4.75
C ARG A 131 1.76 -28.41 4.26
N VAL A 132 3.04 -28.16 4.52
CA VAL A 132 4.14 -29.05 4.13
C VAL A 132 4.57 -29.80 5.39
N PRO A 133 4.46 -31.15 5.44
CA PRO A 133 4.97 -31.92 6.57
C PRO A 133 6.44 -31.59 6.82
N GLU A 134 6.85 -31.50 8.08
CA GLU A 134 8.27 -31.39 8.40
C GLU A 134 8.99 -32.56 7.74
N LEU A 135 10.03 -32.26 6.94
CA LEU A 135 10.93 -33.27 6.44
C LEU A 135 11.56 -33.91 7.68
N SER A 136 11.20 -35.16 7.95
CA SER A 136 11.83 -35.98 8.98
C SER A 136 13.32 -36.08 8.65
N THR A 137 14.15 -35.28 9.34
CA THR A 137 15.61 -35.44 9.38
C THR A 137 15.99 -36.64 10.22
#